data_AF-A0ABD2BPK3-F1
#
_entry.id   AF-A0ABD2BPK3-F1
#
_cell.length_a   1.000
_cell.length_b   1.000
_cell.length_c   1.000
_cell.angle_alpha   90.00
_cell.angle_beta   90.00
_cell.angle_gamma   90.00
#
_symmetry.space_group_name_H-M   'P 1'
#
loop_
_entity.id
_entity.type
_entity.pdbx_description
1 polymer ?
#
loop_
_entity_poly.entity_id
_entity_poly.type
_entity_poly.pdbx_seq_one_letter_code
_entity_poly.pdbx_strand_id
1 'polypeptide(L)'
;MTLTKITIVRINKEPLAKLLMEIKEFSLSEKYNSKEQKVIFLKYTKLPPRFILAAVISMTISASLYYVNGVKVGIQIAKQNNSMGYQLPYKTLEIIDLRDSKIYALICVYQIVIVPSIVFGYVGIDCMFVNLSVLIIAQFAILSDKVKEALNNSENYHEGIKKVVLRHYHLIR
;
A
#
# COMPACT_ATOMS: atom_id res chain seq x y z
N MET A 1 -3.59 -13.75 6.41
CA MET A 1 -2.91 -12.90 5.40
C MET A 1 -2.40 -11.58 5.96
N THR A 2 -3.22 -10.74 6.61
CA THR A 2 -2.78 -9.47 7.25
C THR A 2 -1.64 -9.69 8.25
N LEU A 3 -1.82 -10.58 9.22
CA LEU A 3 -0.80 -10.88 10.22
C LEU A 3 0.50 -11.38 9.58
N THR A 4 0.40 -12.23 8.55
CA THR A 4 1.55 -12.72 7.79
C THR A 4 2.33 -11.56 7.14
N LYS A 5 1.62 -10.64 6.47
CA LYS A 5 2.23 -9.44 5.87
C LYS A 5 2.90 -8.56 6.93
N ILE A 6 2.25 -8.34 8.07
CA ILE A 6 2.82 -7.56 9.19
C ILE A 6 4.09 -8.23 9.72
N THR A 7 4.06 -9.55 9.92
CA THR A 7 5.23 -10.31 10.40
C THR A 7 6.38 -10.24 9.41
N ILE A 8 6.12 -10.37 8.11
CA ILE A 8 7.15 -10.24 7.06
C ILE A 8 7.79 -8.84 7.10
N VAL A 9 6.99 -7.78 7.20
CA VAL A 9 7.51 -6.40 7.28
C VAL A 9 8.32 -6.20 8.56
N ARG A 10 7.90 -6.79 9.70
CA ARG A 10 8.64 -6.70 10.96
C ARG A 10 9.97 -7.43 10.93
N ILE A 11 10.02 -8.62 10.33
CA ILE A 11 11.25 -9.39 10.18
C ILE A 11 12.23 -8.64 9.28
N ASN A 12 11.75 -8.07 8.17
CA ASN A 12 12.58 -7.38 7.18
C ASN A 12 12.72 -5.88 7.42
N LYS A 13 12.44 -5.39 8.64
CA LYS A 13 12.43 -3.96 8.95
C LYS A 13 13.79 -3.30 8.69
N GLU A 14 14.88 -4.00 8.99
CA GLU A 14 16.25 -3.49 8.87
C GLU A 14 16.68 -3.36 7.40
N PRO A 15 16.57 -4.41 6.56
CA PRO A 15 16.78 -4.27 5.11
C PRO A 15 15.92 -3.17 4.48
N LEU A 16 14.64 -3.10 4.86
CA LEU A 16 13.70 -2.11 4.32
C LEU A 16 14.11 -0.68 4.69
N ALA A 17 14.49 -0.47 5.95
CA ALA A 17 14.95 0.82 6.44
C ALA A 17 16.27 1.23 5.78
N LYS A 18 17.18 0.27 5.57
CA LYS A 18 18.44 0.51 4.86
C LYS A 18 18.20 0.92 3.42
N LEU A 19 17.35 0.20 2.68
CA LEU A 19 16.98 0.54 1.31
C LEU A 19 16.33 1.94 1.22
N LEU A 20 15.44 2.27 2.15
CA LEU A 20 14.83 3.61 2.23
C LEU A 20 15.87 4.71 2.51
N MET A 21 16.83 4.45 3.41
CA MET A 21 17.90 5.38 3.72
C MET A 21 18.85 5.57 2.53
N GLU A 22 19.25 4.49 1.86
CA GLU A 22 20.06 4.56 0.64
C GLU A 22 19.34 5.36 -0.45
N ILE A 23 18.06 5.09 -0.72
CA ILE A 23 17.28 5.87 -1.70
C ILE A 23 17.22 7.35 -1.32
N LYS A 24 17.03 7.67 -0.04
CA LYS A 24 16.97 9.05 0.46
C LYS A 24 18.33 9.74 0.31
N GLU A 25 19.41 9.06 0.66
CA GLU A 25 20.77 9.58 0.56
C GLU A 25 21.20 9.76 -0.90
N PHE A 26 20.82 8.84 -1.79
CA PHE A 26 20.99 9.01 -3.24
C PHE A 26 20.19 10.19 -3.78
N SER A 27 18.94 10.39 -3.32
CA SER A 27 18.13 11.55 -3.72
C SER A 27 18.69 12.89 -3.22
N LEU A 28 19.38 12.89 -2.06
CA LEU A 28 19.99 14.09 -1.48
C LEU A 28 21.39 14.40 -2.02
N SER A 29 22.21 13.36 -2.25
CA SER A 29 23.59 13.50 -2.74
C SER A 29 23.65 13.82 -4.24
N GLU A 30 22.66 13.39 -5.02
CA GLU A 30 22.55 13.78 -6.42
C GLU A 30 21.99 15.19 -6.54
N LYS A 31 22.87 16.17 -6.74
CA LYS A 31 22.48 17.45 -7.36
C LYS A 31 21.88 17.11 -8.73
N TYR A 32 20.56 17.12 -8.84
CA TYR A 32 19.85 16.98 -10.10
C TYR A 32 20.29 18.10 -11.06
N ASN A 33 21.31 17.80 -11.89
CA ASN A 33 21.95 18.79 -12.76
C ASN A 33 21.11 19.05 -14.03
N SER A 34 20.34 18.06 -14.50
CA SER A 34 19.48 18.19 -15.69
C SER A 34 18.02 18.47 -15.32
N LYS A 35 17.36 19.35 -16.09
CA LYS A 35 15.91 19.62 -16.00
C LYS A 35 15.09 18.34 -16.21
N GLU A 36 15.57 17.42 -17.05
CA GLU A 36 14.87 16.16 -17.37
C GLU A 36 14.82 15.22 -16.17
N GLN A 37 15.92 15.08 -15.43
CA GLN A 37 16.01 14.25 -14.23
C GLN A 37 15.05 14.74 -13.13
N LYS A 38 14.87 16.06 -12.98
CA LYS A 38 13.88 16.65 -12.06
C LYS A 38 12.45 16.35 -12.47
N VAL A 39 12.13 16.41 -13.76
CA VAL A 39 10.79 16.11 -14.28
C VAL A 39 10.44 14.63 -14.08
N ILE A 40 11.38 13.74 -14.36
CA ILE A 40 11.24 12.29 -14.11
C ILE A 40 10.99 12.05 -12.63
N PHE A 41 11.84 12.59 -11.75
CA PHE A 41 11.68 12.44 -10.30
C PHE A 41 10.33 12.97 -9.81
N LEU A 42 9.92 14.18 -10.22
CA LEU A 42 8.64 14.77 -9.84
C LEU A 42 7.44 13.94 -10.32
N LYS A 43 7.54 13.30 -11.49
CA LYS A 43 6.49 12.42 -12.01
C LYS A 43 6.33 11.19 -11.13
N TYR A 44 7.44 10.53 -10.77
CA TYR A 44 7.39 9.33 -9.94
C TYR A 44 7.05 9.62 -8.47
N THR A 45 7.47 10.76 -7.92
CA THR A 45 7.12 11.15 -6.54
C THR A 45 5.63 11.50 -6.37
N LYS A 46 4.95 11.93 -7.44
CA LYS A 46 3.51 12.25 -7.42
C LYS A 46 2.59 11.03 -7.65
N LEU A 47 3.13 9.90 -8.09
CA LEU A 47 2.34 8.71 -8.43
C LEU A 47 1.83 7.95 -7.17
N PRO A 48 2.65 7.68 -6.14
CA PRO A 48 2.21 6.93 -4.96
C PRO A 48 1.06 7.60 -4.17
N PRO A 49 1.08 8.91 -3.90
CA PRO A 49 -0.03 9.57 -3.18
C PRO A 49 -1.37 9.44 -3.93
N ARG A 50 -1.35 9.49 -5.27
CA ARG A 50 -2.56 9.31 -6.10
C ARG A 50 -3.07 7.88 -6.03
N PHE A 51 -2.17 6.90 -6.09
CA PHE A 51 -2.53 5.50 -5.92
C PHE A 51 -3.14 5.23 -4.54
N ILE A 52 -2.51 5.75 -3.48
CA ILE A 52 -3.00 5.61 -2.11
C ILE A 52 -4.40 6.22 -1.97
N LEU A 53 -4.61 7.43 -2.51
CA LEU A 53 -5.91 8.09 -2.48
C LEU A 53 -6.99 7.26 -3.21
N ALA A 54 -6.68 6.77 -4.41
CA ALA A 54 -7.60 5.95 -5.20
C ALA A 54 -7.93 4.62 -4.49
N ALA A 55 -6.93 3.97 -3.88
CA ALA A 55 -7.12 2.74 -3.11
C ALA A 55 -7.98 2.96 -1.87
N VAL A 56 -7.74 4.03 -1.12
CA VAL A 56 -8.54 4.37 0.06
C VAL A 56 -10.00 4.65 -0.32
N ILE A 57 -10.25 5.39 -1.40
CA ILE A 57 -11.61 5.67 -1.88
C ILE A 57 -12.32 4.39 -2.28
N SER A 58 -11.67 3.55 -3.11
CA SER A 58 -12.29 2.32 -3.60
C SER A 58 -12.64 1.37 -2.45
N MET A 59 -11.77 1.25 -1.46
CA MET A 59 -11.99 0.37 -0.31
C MET A 59 -13.03 0.91 0.65
N THR A 60 -13.11 2.22 0.84
CA THR A 60 -14.18 2.83 1.65
C THR A 60 -15.55 2.56 1.01
N ILE A 61 -15.65 2.65 -0.32
CA ILE A 61 -16.85 2.30 -1.07
C ILE A 61 -17.16 0.80 -0.92
N SER A 62 -16.17 -0.08 -1.11
CA SER A 62 -16.39 -1.53 -0.97
C SER A 62 -16.80 -1.94 0.45
N ALA A 63 -16.16 -1.38 1.48
CA ALA A 63 -16.44 -1.68 2.88
C ALA A 63 -17.85 -1.20 3.27
N SER A 64 -18.23 0.01 2.85
CA SER A 64 -19.58 0.53 3.10
C SER A 64 -20.65 -0.29 2.39
N LEU A 65 -20.45 -0.65 1.13
CA LEU A 65 -21.37 -1.52 0.38
C LEU A 65 -21.51 -2.89 1.04
N TYR A 66 -20.40 -3.51 1.44
CA TYR A 66 -20.40 -4.80 2.14
C TYR A 66 -21.19 -4.72 3.45
N TYR A 67 -20.93 -3.69 4.25
CA TYR A 67 -21.58 -3.50 5.54
C TYR A 67 -23.08 -3.23 5.40
N VAL A 68 -23.48 -2.30 4.51
CA VAL A 68 -24.89 -1.99 4.26
C VAL A 68 -25.64 -3.21 3.73
N ASN A 69 -25.03 -3.99 2.84
CA ASN A 69 -25.64 -5.22 2.35
C ASN A 69 -25.80 -6.26 3.47
N GLY A 70 -24.79 -6.41 4.33
CA GLY A 70 -24.86 -7.29 5.50
C GLY A 70 -25.99 -6.93 6.46
N VAL A 71 -26.14 -5.64 6.79
CA VAL A 71 -27.25 -5.15 7.64
C VAL A 71 -28.61 -5.42 6.99
N LYS A 72 -28.76 -5.14 5.68
CA LYS A 72 -30.03 -5.35 4.96
C LYS A 72 -30.45 -6.82 4.98
N VAL A 73 -29.52 -7.72 4.66
CA VAL A 73 -29.76 -9.17 4.67
C VAL A 73 -30.09 -9.64 6.09
N GLY A 74 -29.34 -9.19 7.10
CA GLY A 74 -29.58 -9.57 8.50
C GLY A 74 -30.96 -9.14 9.02
N ILE A 75 -31.41 -7.93 8.68
CA ILE A 75 -32.76 -7.45 9.03
C ILE A 75 -33.84 -8.23 8.26
N GLN A 76 -33.62 -8.53 6.98
CA GLN A 76 -34.59 -9.27 6.17
C GLN A 76 -34.81 -10.70 6.71
N ILE A 77 -33.74 -11.38 7.09
CA ILE A 77 -33.81 -12.74 7.68
C ILE A 77 -34.54 -12.70 9.02
N ALA A 78 -34.22 -11.74 9.89
CA ALA A 78 -34.89 -11.59 11.18
C ALA A 78 -36.39 -11.27 11.04
N LYS A 79 -36.78 -10.51 10.01
CA LYS A 79 -38.20 -10.22 9.71
C LYS A 79 -38.96 -11.43 9.15
N GLN A 80 -38.30 -12.28 8.39
CA GLN A 80 -38.93 -13.42 7.71
C GLN A 80 -39.06 -14.64 8.64
N ASN A 81 -38.12 -14.83 9.56
CA ASN A 81 -38.11 -15.94 10.51
C ASN A 81 -38.07 -15.41 11.95
N ASN A 82 -39.22 -15.37 12.63
CA ASN A 82 -39.30 -15.04 14.06
C ASN A 82 -38.46 -15.97 14.97
N SER A 83 -38.01 -17.11 14.44
CA SER A 83 -37.20 -18.11 15.12
C SER A 83 -35.69 -17.93 14.93
N MET A 84 -35.25 -17.17 13.92
CA MET A 84 -33.83 -16.92 13.67
C MET A 84 -33.43 -15.57 14.26
N GLY A 85 -32.35 -15.53 15.05
CA GLY A 85 -31.76 -14.30 15.57
C GLY A 85 -31.23 -13.39 14.46
N TYR A 86 -30.91 -12.13 14.81
CA TYR A 86 -30.33 -11.18 13.87
C TYR A 86 -28.96 -11.67 13.36
N GLN A 87 -28.72 -11.64 12.05
CA GLN A 87 -27.42 -11.99 11.48
C GLN A 87 -26.51 -10.75 11.39
N LEU A 88 -25.27 -10.86 11.87
CA LEU A 88 -24.31 -9.76 11.86
C LEU A 88 -23.78 -9.44 10.44
N PRO A 89 -23.54 -8.15 10.12
CA PRO A 89 -22.95 -7.73 8.85
C PRO A 89 -21.57 -8.36 8.59
N TYR A 90 -20.75 -8.42 9.63
CA TYR A 90 -19.51 -9.20 9.63
C TYR A 90 -19.73 -10.48 10.43
N LYS A 91 -19.66 -11.63 9.75
CA LYS A 91 -19.94 -12.95 10.34
C LYS A 91 -18.81 -13.35 11.29
N THR A 92 -19.07 -13.24 12.59
CA THR A 92 -18.20 -13.76 13.66
C THR A 92 -18.86 -14.96 14.32
N LEU A 93 -18.08 -15.80 15.01
CA LEU A 93 -18.62 -16.93 15.77
C LEU A 93 -19.66 -16.39 16.78
N GLU A 94 -20.92 -16.80 16.65
CA GLU A 94 -22.04 -16.32 17.45
C GLU A 94 -22.03 -16.98 18.83
N ILE A 95 -21.18 -16.48 19.72
CA ILE A 95 -21.14 -16.89 21.14
C ILE A 95 -22.30 -16.23 21.92
N ILE A 96 -22.93 -15.20 21.34
CA ILE A 96 -23.96 -14.37 21.98
C ILE A 96 -25.27 -14.54 21.21
N ASP A 97 -26.37 -14.81 21.92
CA ASP A 97 -27.71 -14.94 21.33
C ASP A 97 -28.22 -13.56 20.88
N LEU A 98 -28.25 -13.34 19.57
CA LEU A 98 -28.61 -12.07 18.92
C LEU A 98 -30.13 -11.93 18.77
N ARG A 99 -30.90 -12.18 19.83
CA ARG A 99 -32.36 -11.97 19.83
C ARG A 99 -32.76 -10.57 20.25
N ASP A 100 -31.93 -9.91 21.06
CA ASP A 100 -32.17 -8.53 21.49
C ASP A 100 -31.68 -7.53 20.43
N SER A 101 -32.60 -6.70 19.94
CA SER A 101 -32.33 -5.66 18.95
C SER A 101 -31.34 -4.60 19.45
N LYS A 102 -31.26 -4.36 20.76
CA LYS A 102 -30.32 -3.40 21.36
C LYS A 102 -28.89 -3.93 21.33
N ILE A 103 -28.70 -5.21 21.67
CA ILE A 103 -27.39 -5.87 21.63
C ILE A 103 -26.89 -5.95 20.19
N TYR A 104 -27.80 -6.29 19.26
CA TYR A 104 -27.48 -6.29 17.82
C TYR A 104 -27.03 -4.91 17.31
N ALA A 105 -27.74 -3.84 17.67
CA ALA A 105 -27.37 -2.48 17.28
C ALA A 105 -26.01 -2.06 17.85
N LEU A 106 -25.72 -2.42 19.10
CA LEU A 106 -24.43 -2.13 19.74
C LEU A 106 -23.27 -2.84 19.04
N ILE A 107 -23.43 -4.12 18.69
CA ILE A 107 -22.40 -4.87 17.96
C ILE A 107 -22.23 -4.32 16.54
N CYS A 108 -23.31 -3.91 15.88
CA CYS A 108 -23.24 -3.22 14.59
C CYS A 108 -22.40 -1.94 14.69
N VAL A 109 -22.66 -1.08 15.68
CA VAL A 109 -21.86 0.15 15.91
C VAL A 109 -20.39 -0.19 16.16
N TYR A 110 -20.10 -1.23 16.93
CA TYR A 110 -18.73 -1.71 17.12
C TYR A 110 -18.07 -2.17 15.81
N GLN A 111 -18.80 -2.89 14.96
CA GLN A 111 -18.29 -3.35 13.67
C GLN A 111 -18.01 -2.20 12.69
N ILE A 112 -18.75 -1.08 12.78
CA ILE A 112 -18.47 0.13 11.97
C ILE A 112 -17.05 0.66 12.21
N VAL A 113 -16.49 0.48 13.40
CA VAL A 113 -15.13 0.97 13.73
C VAL A 113 -14.05 -0.08 13.44
N ILE A 114 -14.32 -1.33 13.82
CA ILE A 114 -13.34 -2.42 13.73
C ILE A 114 -13.10 -2.86 12.29
N VAL A 115 -14.17 -3.03 11.50
CA VAL A 115 -14.05 -3.55 10.13
C VAL A 115 -13.19 -2.63 9.25
N PRO A 116 -13.41 -1.30 9.21
CA PRO A 116 -12.52 -0.40 8.49
C PRO A 116 -11.07 -0.47 8.99
N SER A 117 -10.85 -0.58 10.30
CA SER A 117 -9.50 -0.66 10.87
C SER A 117 -8.74 -1.91 10.38
N ILE A 118 -9.41 -3.05 10.27
CA ILE A 118 -8.85 -4.29 9.70
C ILE A 118 -8.52 -4.09 8.21
N VAL A 119 -9.44 -3.49 7.46
CA VAL A 119 -9.27 -3.24 6.02
C VAL A 119 -8.12 -2.27 5.77
N PHE A 120 -8.06 -1.13 6.47
CA PHE A 120 -6.96 -0.18 6.34
C PHE A 120 -5.61 -0.79 6.71
N GLY A 121 -5.56 -1.63 7.76
CA GLY A 121 -4.34 -2.35 8.13
C GLY A 121 -3.85 -3.31 7.04
N TYR A 122 -4.75 -3.95 6.31
CA TYR A 122 -4.40 -4.81 5.18
C TYR A 122 -3.80 -4.01 4.01
N VAL A 123 -4.45 -2.90 3.70
CA VAL A 123 -4.20 -2.10 2.51
C VAL A 123 -2.97 -1.24 2.67
N GLY A 124 -2.73 -0.72 3.89
CA GLY A 124 -1.57 0.11 4.18
C GLY A 124 -0.26 -0.58 3.81
N ILE A 125 -0.16 -1.88 4.02
CA ILE A 125 1.03 -2.66 3.65
C ILE A 125 1.19 -2.75 2.14
N ASP A 126 0.10 -2.98 1.40
CA ASP A 126 0.13 -3.05 -0.06
C ASP A 126 0.51 -1.68 -0.66
N CYS A 127 -0.04 -0.60 -0.13
CA CYS A 127 0.33 0.77 -0.47
C CYS A 127 1.81 1.06 -0.20
N MET A 128 2.37 0.55 0.90
CA MET A 128 3.79 0.68 1.22
C MET A 128 4.65 -0.02 0.16
N PHE A 129 4.31 -1.24 -0.23
CA PHE A 129 5.04 -1.98 -1.27
C PHE A 129 4.95 -1.30 -2.63
N VAL A 130 3.77 -0.80 -3.02
CA VAL A 130 3.62 -0.04 -4.26
C VAL A 130 4.49 1.21 -4.25
N ASN A 131 4.53 1.94 -3.13
CA ASN A 131 5.38 3.12 -2.98
C ASN A 131 6.87 2.77 -3.14
N LEU A 132 7.33 1.70 -2.48
CA LEU A 132 8.71 1.22 -2.62
C LEU A 132 9.05 0.82 -4.05
N SER A 133 8.17 0.07 -4.72
CA SER A 133 8.36 -0.31 -6.12
C SER A 133 8.47 0.91 -7.04
N VAL A 134 7.62 1.92 -6.82
CA VAL A 134 7.67 3.17 -7.59
C VAL A 134 8.98 3.92 -7.34
N LEU A 135 9.47 3.95 -6.10
CA LEU A 135 10.77 4.56 -5.77
C LEU A 135 11.93 3.84 -6.47
N ILE A 136 11.94 2.50 -6.47
CA ILE A 136 12.96 1.70 -7.15
C ILE A 136 12.92 1.96 -8.67
N ILE A 137 11.73 1.97 -9.28
CA ILE A 137 11.56 2.29 -10.70
C ILE A 137 12.07 3.70 -11.02
N ALA A 138 11.79 4.68 -10.15
CA ALA A 138 12.28 6.04 -10.32
C ALA A 138 13.81 6.10 -10.33
N GLN A 139 14.47 5.35 -9.44
CA GLN A 139 15.92 5.26 -9.39
C GLN A 139 16.50 4.62 -10.65
N PHE A 140 15.88 3.54 -11.16
CA PHE A 140 16.29 2.95 -12.42
C PHE A 140 16.09 3.87 -13.63
N ALA A 141 15.02 4.66 -13.65
CA ALA A 141 14.78 5.64 -14.71
C ALA A 141 15.86 6.73 -14.73
N ILE A 142 16.22 7.28 -13.56
CA ILE A 142 17.32 8.25 -13.41
C ILE A 142 18.65 7.63 -13.83
N LEU A 143 18.90 6.38 -13.44
CA LEU A 143 20.12 5.68 -13.81
C LEU A 143 20.22 5.48 -15.33
N SER A 144 19.13 5.07 -15.97
CA SER A 144 19.07 4.88 -17.43
C SER A 144 19.35 6.18 -18.18
N ASP A 145 18.82 7.30 -17.69
CA ASP A 145 19.07 8.63 -18.27
C ASP A 145 20.56 9.00 -18.23
N LYS A 146 21.22 8.74 -17.09
CA LYS A 146 22.66 8.96 -16.93
C LYS A 146 23.51 8.05 -17.81
N VAL A 147 23.07 6.82 -18.06
CA VAL A 147 23.73 5.92 -19.00
C VAL A 147 23.70 6.51 -20.40
N LYS A 148 22.55 7.04 -20.83
CA LYS A 148 22.42 7.70 -22.14
C LYS A 148 23.29 8.95 -22.23
N GLU A 149 23.35 9.76 -21.17
CA GLU A 149 24.24 10.93 -21.11
C GLU A 149 25.72 10.54 -21.18
N ALA A 150 26.13 9.48 -20.47
CA ALA A 150 27.50 8.96 -20.49
C ALA A 150 27.88 8.28 -21.81
N LEU A 151 26.92 7.64 -22.50
CA LEU A 151 27.09 7.09 -23.85
C LEU A 151 27.34 8.18 -24.90
N ASN A 152 26.68 9.33 -24.73
CA ASN A 152 26.81 10.46 -25.66
C ASN A 152 28.11 11.26 -25.45
N ASN A 153 28.73 11.18 -24.27
CA ASN A 153 30.02 11.81 -23.97
C ASN A 153 31.18 10.80 -24.14
N SER A 154 31.80 10.80 -25.34
CA SER A 154 32.75 9.77 -25.79
C SER A 154 34.07 9.68 -25.01
N GLU A 155 34.47 10.70 -24.25
CA GLU A 155 35.80 10.74 -23.61
C GLU A 155 35.95 9.86 -22.35
N ASN A 156 34.85 9.47 -21.66
CA ASN A 156 34.92 8.68 -20.41
C ASN A 156 33.85 7.57 -20.30
N TYR A 157 33.46 7.02 -21.45
CA TYR A 157 32.42 6.00 -21.61
C TYR A 157 32.60 4.77 -20.69
N HIS A 158 33.84 4.30 -20.54
CA HIS A 158 34.15 3.07 -19.80
C HIS A 158 33.95 3.22 -18.28
N GLU A 159 34.26 4.40 -17.72
CA GLU A 159 34.05 4.70 -16.30
C GLU A 159 32.58 4.93 -15.97
N GLY A 160 31.84 5.60 -16.86
CA GLY A 160 30.41 5.84 -16.73
C GLY A 160 29.60 4.53 -16.69
N ILE A 161 29.85 3.62 -17.63
CA ILE A 161 29.19 2.30 -17.64
C ILE A 161 29.58 1.45 -16.42
N LYS A 162 30.86 1.45 -16.02
CA LYS A 162 31.30 0.67 -14.84
C LYS A 162 30.57 1.12 -13.57
N LYS A 163 30.39 2.43 -13.36
CA LYS A 163 29.60 2.97 -12.24
C LYS A 163 28.13 2.56 -12.30
N VAL A 164 27.54 2.54 -13.50
CA VAL A 164 26.14 2.14 -13.70
C VAL A 164 25.94 0.66 -13.41
N VAL A 165 26.81 -0.21 -13.93
CA VAL A 165 26.71 -1.67 -13.72
C VAL A 165 26.88 -2.01 -12.25
N LEU A 166 27.83 -1.37 -11.55
CA LEU A 166 27.98 -1.52 -10.10
C LEU A 166 26.73 -1.05 -9.34
N ARG A 167 26.09 0.02 -9.80
CA ARG A 167 24.86 0.57 -9.20
C ARG A 167 23.65 -0.32 -9.45
N HIS A 168 23.55 -0.94 -10.62
CA HIS A 168 22.52 -1.93 -10.93
C HIS A 168 22.69 -3.19 -10.07
N TYR A 169 23.93 -3.66 -9.91
CA TYR A 169 24.25 -4.79 -9.05
C TYR A 169 23.89 -4.52 -7.58
N HIS A 170 24.12 -3.30 -7.07
CA HIS A 170 23.80 -2.94 -5.68
C HIS A 170 22.30 -2.75 -5.42
N LEU A 171 21.52 -2.32 -6.42
CA LEU A 171 20.06 -2.18 -6.30
C LEU A 171 19.31 -3.51 -6.40
N ILE A 172 19.91 -4.52 -7.04
CA ILE A 172 19.32 -5.85 -7.26
C ILE A 172 19.66 -6.83 -6.13
N ARG A 173 20.79 -6.61 -5.44
CA ARG A 173 21.29 -7.47 -4.37
C ARG A 173 20.74 -7.06 -3.01
#